data_AF-A0A5J4PP74-F1
#
_entry.id   AF-A0A5J4PP74-F1
#
_cell.length_a   1.000
_cell.length_b   1.000
_cell.length_c   1.000
_cell.angle_alpha   90.00
_cell.angle_beta   90.00
_cell.angle_gamma   90.00
#
_symmetry.space_group_name_H-M   'P 1'
#
loop_
_entity.id
_entity.type
_entity.pdbx_description
1 polymer ?
#
loop_
_entity_poly.entity_id
_entity_poly.type
_entity_poly.pdbx_seq_one_letter_code
_entity_poly.pdbx_strand_id
1 'polypeptide(L)'
;PGAWMPDAMNYSHDTNVYKRWANMVLQYQPDEGSTGGYFTGYAARKKHKRYKYSHEEILNEIGDKILYCSSIEKIFSRAMGDFAYQFRTDTYKEVKKIIDYIQQE
;
A
#
# COMPACT_ATOMS: atom_id res chain seq x y z
N PRO A 1 2.02 -10.22 10.12
CA PRO A 1 0.89 -10.48 9.20
C PRO A 1 1.14 -9.78 7.85
N GLY A 2 1.11 -10.53 6.75
CA GLY A 2 1.37 -10.01 5.39
C GLY A 2 0.25 -9.15 4.80
N ALA A 3 -0.82 -8.86 5.56
CA ALA A 3 -1.95 -7.98 5.24
C ALA A 3 -2.14 -7.66 3.74
N TRP A 4 -1.78 -6.46 3.30
CA TRP A 4 -2.00 -5.96 1.94
C TRP A 4 -0.80 -6.18 1.01
N MET A 5 0.10 -7.12 1.35
CA MET A 5 1.26 -7.41 0.51
C MET A 5 0.88 -8.06 -0.82
N PRO A 6 -0.08 -9.00 -0.90
CA PRO A 6 -0.53 -9.51 -2.20
C PRO A 6 -1.07 -8.39 -3.10
N ASP A 7 -1.82 -7.45 -2.54
CA ASP A 7 -2.30 -6.27 -3.26
C ASP A 7 -1.12 -5.36 -3.69
N ALA A 8 -0.14 -5.13 -2.82
CA ALA A 8 1.07 -4.39 -3.16
C ALA A 8 1.82 -5.02 -4.35
N MET A 9 1.89 -6.35 -4.42
CA MET A 9 2.49 -7.06 -5.56
C MET A 9 1.69 -6.82 -6.84
N ASN A 10 0.35 -6.88 -6.78
CA ASN A 10 -0.51 -6.54 -7.92
C ASN A 10 -0.23 -5.12 -8.41
N TYR A 11 -0.18 -4.16 -7.50
CA TYR A 11 -0.02 -2.74 -7.83
C TYR A 11 1.38 -2.36 -8.34
N SER A 12 2.43 -3.06 -7.88
CA SER A 12 3.81 -2.84 -8.33
C SER A 12 4.04 -3.37 -9.74
N HIS A 13 3.34 -4.46 -10.10
CA HIS A 13 3.57 -5.21 -11.33
C HIS A 13 2.38 -5.18 -12.31
N ASP A 14 1.32 -4.43 -12.05
CA ASP A 14 0.08 -4.47 -12.84
C ASP A 14 -0.32 -5.92 -13.18
N THR A 15 -0.32 -6.78 -12.16
CA THR A 15 -0.47 -8.22 -12.30
C THR A 15 -1.61 -8.75 -11.46
N ASN A 16 -1.95 -10.02 -11.65
CA ASN A 16 -2.88 -10.75 -10.80
C ASN A 16 -2.15 -11.90 -10.10
N VAL A 17 -1.62 -11.62 -8.91
CA VAL A 17 -0.88 -12.57 -8.07
C VAL A 17 -1.76 -13.74 -7.64
N TYR A 18 -3.06 -13.52 -7.45
CA TYR A 18 -4.01 -14.57 -7.09
C TYR A 18 -4.21 -15.57 -8.22
N LYS A 19 -4.37 -15.09 -9.46
CA LYS A 19 -4.45 -15.94 -10.65
C LYS A 19 -3.15 -16.72 -10.84
N ARG A 20 -1.99 -16.07 -10.67
CA ARG A 20 -0.68 -16.73 -10.76
C ARG A 20 -0.54 -17.85 -9.72
N TRP A 21 -0.93 -17.58 -8.48
CA TRP A 21 -0.93 -18.59 -7.42
C TRP A 21 -1.90 -19.74 -7.73
N ALA A 22 -3.12 -19.45 -8.20
CA ALA A 22 -4.10 -20.47 -8.58
C ALA A 22 -3.59 -21.35 -9.73
N ASN A 23 -3.00 -20.74 -10.76
CA ASN A 23 -2.38 -21.46 -11.88
C ASN A 23 -1.24 -22.37 -11.39
N MET A 24 -0.39 -21.89 -10.48
CA MET A 24 0.67 -22.69 -9.88
C MET A 24 0.13 -23.91 -9.13
N VAL A 25 -0.92 -23.74 -8.31
CA VAL A 25 -1.56 -24.85 -7.58
C VAL A 25 -2.18 -25.87 -8.54
N LEU A 26 -2.77 -25.41 -9.65
CA LEU A 26 -3.37 -26.26 -10.69
C LEU A 26 -2.35 -26.82 -11.69
N GLN A 27 -1.05 -26.55 -11.51
CA GLN A 27 0.03 -26.95 -12.42
C GLN A 27 -0.17 -26.47 -13.87
N TYR A 28 -0.80 -25.31 -14.03
CA TYR A 28 -0.89 -24.62 -15.32
C TYR A 28 0.39 -23.81 -15.57
N GLN A 29 0.69 -23.60 -16.85
CA GLN A 29 1.78 -22.68 -17.24
C GLN A 29 1.48 -21.29 -16.66
N PRO A 30 2.40 -20.71 -15.86
CA PRO A 30 2.21 -19.37 -15.31
C PRO A 30 2.32 -18.32 -16.43
N ASP A 31 1.48 -17.28 -16.37
CA ASP A 31 1.55 -16.15 -17.30
C ASP A 31 2.94 -15.48 -17.20
N GLU A 32 3.49 -15.05 -18.35
CA GLU A 32 4.74 -14.28 -18.38
C GLU A 32 4.63 -13.06 -17.46
N GLY A 33 5.64 -12.87 -16.60
CA GLY A 33 5.72 -11.77 -15.65
C GLY A 33 5.67 -10.41 -16.32
N SER A 34 5.10 -9.40 -15.65
CA SER A 34 5.47 -8.02 -15.95
C SER A 34 6.76 -7.69 -15.18
N THR A 35 7.61 -6.86 -15.77
CA THR A 35 8.88 -6.43 -15.15
C THR A 35 8.70 -5.51 -13.94
N GLY A 36 7.47 -5.10 -13.61
CA GLY A 36 7.21 -4.08 -12.60
C GLY A 36 7.42 -2.68 -13.15
N GLY A 37 6.51 -1.77 -12.81
CA GLY A 37 6.55 -0.36 -13.26
C GLY A 37 6.51 0.64 -12.11
N TYR A 38 6.11 0.21 -10.91
CA TYR A 38 5.83 1.10 -9.80
C TYR A 38 6.45 0.64 -8.50
N PHE A 39 6.66 1.59 -7.59
CA PHE A 39 7.00 1.36 -6.20
C PHE A 39 5.76 1.56 -5.34
N THR A 40 5.34 0.53 -4.61
CA THR A 40 4.25 0.67 -3.64
C THR A 40 4.75 1.11 -2.28
N GLY A 41 3.98 1.98 -1.63
CA GLY A 41 4.21 2.44 -0.27
C GLY A 41 3.07 2.06 0.66
N TYR A 42 3.40 1.97 1.94
CA TYR A 42 2.46 1.84 3.05
C TYR A 42 2.82 2.87 4.11
N ALA A 43 1.87 3.71 4.48
CA ALA A 43 2.02 4.66 5.57
C ALA A 43 0.83 4.56 6.49
N ALA A 44 1.08 4.41 7.79
CA ALA A 44 0.03 4.30 8.78
C ALA A 44 0.16 5.34 9.90
N ARG A 45 -0.99 5.66 10.49
CA ARG A 45 -1.15 6.61 11.56
C ARG A 45 -1.70 5.94 12.81
N LYS A 46 -1.33 6.49 13.97
CA LYS A 46 -1.79 6.02 15.29
C LYS A 46 -2.75 7.04 15.90
N LYS A 47 -3.86 6.59 16.48
CA LYS A 47 -4.89 7.49 17.05
C LYS A 47 -4.39 8.38 18.19
N HIS A 48 -3.37 7.94 18.92
CA HIS A 48 -2.81 8.69 20.06
C HIS A 48 -1.72 9.69 19.66
N LYS A 49 -1.32 9.73 18.37
CA LYS A 49 -0.36 10.70 17.84
C LYS A 49 -1.11 11.88 17.21
N ARG A 50 -0.50 13.06 17.27
CA ARG A 50 -1.00 14.25 16.58
C ARG A 50 -0.19 14.41 15.29
N TYR A 51 -0.88 14.34 14.16
CA TYR A 51 -0.28 14.53 12.85
C TYR A 51 -0.60 15.92 12.33
N LYS A 52 0.33 16.51 11.60
CA LYS A 52 0.22 17.86 11.06
C LYS A 52 -0.94 18.01 10.08
N TYR A 53 -1.13 17.03 9.19
CA TYR A 53 -2.16 17.07 8.14
C TYR A 53 -3.33 16.16 8.49
N SER A 54 -4.55 16.59 8.19
CA SER A 54 -5.79 15.81 8.28
C SER A 54 -5.88 14.72 7.21
N HIS A 55 -6.90 13.87 7.30
CA HIS A 55 -7.20 12.87 6.27
C HIS A 55 -7.55 13.54 4.94
N GLU A 56 -8.39 14.57 4.97
CA GLU A 56 -8.83 15.30 3.78
C GLU A 56 -7.67 16.01 3.07
N GLU A 57 -6.75 16.63 3.83
CA GLU A 57 -5.54 17.24 3.24
C GLU A 57 -4.66 16.19 2.55
N ILE A 58 -4.52 14.99 3.12
CA ILE A 58 -3.81 13.89 2.45
C ILE A 58 -4.52 13.49 1.15
N LEU A 59 -5.84 13.29 1.19
CA LEU A 59 -6.58 12.91 -0.02
C LEU A 59 -6.50 13.98 -1.10
N ASN A 60 -6.50 15.26 -0.73
CA ASN A 60 -6.35 16.36 -1.68
C ASN A 60 -4.94 16.42 -2.29
N GLU A 61 -3.89 16.17 -1.50
CA GLU A 61 -2.50 16.30 -1.96
C GLU A 61 -2.02 15.09 -2.78
N ILE A 62 -2.40 13.88 -2.38
CA ILE A 62 -1.86 12.63 -2.96
C ILE A 62 -2.94 11.60 -3.33
N GLY A 63 -4.21 11.98 -3.36
CA GLY A 63 -5.33 11.07 -3.60
C GLY A 63 -5.24 10.32 -4.94
N ASP A 64 -4.62 10.92 -5.95
CA ASP A 64 -4.37 10.31 -7.26
C ASP A 64 -3.43 9.10 -7.18
N LYS A 65 -2.59 9.02 -6.14
CA LYS A 65 -1.61 7.95 -5.91
C LYS A 65 -2.13 6.90 -4.92
N ILE A 66 -3.16 7.22 -4.15
CA ILE A 66 -3.74 6.31 -3.15
C ILE A 66 -4.56 5.23 -3.87
N LEU A 67 -4.22 3.99 -3.57
CA LEU A 67 -4.87 2.80 -4.13
C LEU A 67 -5.92 2.25 -3.17
N TYR A 68 -5.61 2.31 -1.88
CA TYR A 68 -6.49 1.85 -0.83
C TYR A 68 -6.13 2.52 0.49
N CYS A 69 -7.13 2.87 1.30
CA CYS A 69 -6.92 3.28 2.67
C CYS A 69 -8.06 2.82 3.55
N SER A 70 -7.74 2.42 4.79
CA SER A 70 -8.76 1.92 5.72
C SER A 70 -8.28 1.96 7.17
N SER A 71 -9.25 1.93 8.08
CA SER A 71 -8.99 1.66 9.50
C SER A 71 -8.54 0.23 9.70
N ILE A 72 -7.54 0.03 10.56
CA ILE A 72 -7.05 -1.30 10.92
C ILE A 72 -7.77 -1.78 12.18
N GLU A 73 -8.17 -3.05 12.19
CA GLU A 73 -8.75 -3.67 13.38
C GLU A 73 -7.83 -3.55 14.59
N LYS A 74 -8.42 -3.32 15.77
CA LYS A 74 -7.68 -3.05 17.01
C LYS A 74 -6.68 -4.16 17.36
N ILE A 75 -6.97 -5.42 17.03
CA ILE A 75 -6.09 -6.56 17.30
C ILE A 75 -4.78 -6.47 16.49
N PHE A 76 -4.79 -5.87 15.31
CA PHE A 76 -3.61 -5.70 14.45
C PHE A 76 -2.97 -4.32 14.60
N SER A 77 -3.66 -3.37 15.25
CA SER A 77 -3.26 -1.97 15.20
C SER A 77 -1.91 -1.70 15.86
N ARG A 78 -1.48 -2.52 16.85
CA ARG A 78 -0.16 -2.42 17.47
C ARG A 78 0.97 -2.47 16.43
N ALA A 79 0.92 -3.43 15.50
CA ALA A 79 1.95 -3.60 14.48
C ALA A 79 1.71 -2.75 13.22
N MET A 80 0.45 -2.52 12.86
CA MET A 80 0.10 -1.96 11.55
C MET A 80 -0.32 -0.48 11.55
N GLY A 81 -0.51 0.12 12.72
CA GLY A 81 -1.18 1.42 12.84
C GLY A 81 -2.69 1.29 12.97
N ASP A 82 -3.38 2.38 13.29
CA ASP A 82 -4.84 2.39 13.47
C ASP A 82 -5.58 2.77 12.18
N PHE A 83 -4.93 3.50 11.28
CA PHE A 83 -5.42 3.81 9.93
C PHE A 83 -4.23 3.82 8.97
N ALA A 84 -4.40 3.26 7.78
CA ALA A 84 -3.30 3.12 6.84
C ALA A 84 -3.69 3.49 5.41
N TYR A 85 -2.69 3.94 4.67
CA TYR A 85 -2.73 4.31 3.26
C TYR A 85 -1.77 3.40 2.50
N GLN A 86 -2.28 2.79 1.43
CA GLN A 86 -1.50 2.10 0.42
C GLN A 86 -1.57 2.92 -0.88
N PHE A 87 -0.42 3.14 -1.47
CA PHE A 87 -0.26 4.00 -2.64
C PHE A 87 0.87 3.47 -3.53
N ARG A 88 0.98 3.99 -4.75
CA ARG A 88 2.11 3.70 -5.64
C ARG A 88 2.66 4.96 -6.29
N THR A 89 3.93 4.89 -6.67
CA THR A 89 4.66 5.96 -7.34
C THR A 89 5.62 5.39 -8.38
N ASP A 90 6.09 6.21 -9.29
CA ASP A 90 7.08 5.80 -10.31
C ASP A 90 8.50 5.68 -9.73
N THR A 91 8.75 6.35 -8.59
CA THR A 91 10.07 6.37 -7.96
C THR A 91 10.02 6.08 -6.47
N TYR A 92 11.02 5.34 -5.99
CA TYR A 92 11.20 5.07 -4.56
C TYR A 92 11.41 6.35 -3.73
N LYS A 93 12.01 7.39 -4.31
CA LYS A 93 12.19 8.69 -3.64
C LYS A 93 10.86 9.32 -3.29
N GLU A 94 9.87 9.21 -4.17
CA GLU A 94 8.53 9.72 -3.95
C GLU A 94 7.78 8.93 -2.88
N VAL A 95 7.97 7.60 -2.84
CA VAL A 95 7.43 6.78 -1.73
C VAL A 95 7.85 7.34 -0.38
N LYS A 96 9.15 7.61 -0.20
CA LYS A 96 9.66 8.18 1.06
C LYS A 96 9.03 9.53 1.38
N LYS A 97 8.94 10.43 0.40
CA LYS A 97 8.31 11.75 0.58
C LYS A 97 6.86 11.63 1.05
N ILE A 98 6.09 10.71 0.46
CA ILE A 98 4.69 10.48 0.84
C ILE A 98 4.59 9.91 2.26
N ILE A 99 5.46 8.96 2.62
CA ILE A 99 5.52 8.43 4.00
C ILE A 99 5.78 9.55 5.00
N ASP A 100 6.81 10.37 4.75
CA ASP A 100 7.19 11.48 5.62
C ASP A 100 6.06 12.51 5.73
N TYR A 101 5.39 12.84 4.63
CA TYR A 101 4.24 13.75 4.62
C TYR A 101 3.07 13.21 5.44
N ILE A 102 2.67 11.95 5.23
CA ILE A 102 1.58 11.31 5.96
C ILE A 102 1.91 11.22 7.46
N GLN A 103 3.16 10.93 7.82
CA GLN A 103 3.56 10.69 9.20
C GLN A 103 4.12 11.92 9.92
N GLN A 104 4.13 13.09 9.28
CA GLN A 104 4.56 14.33 9.90
C GLN A 104 3.69 14.66 11.12
N GLU A 105 4.33 14.81 12.27
CA GLU A 105 3.72 15.21 13.55
C GLU A 105 3.78 16.73 13.76
#